data_AF-A0A0J6VWR0-F1
#
_entry.id   AF-A0A0J6VWR0-F1
#
_cell.length_a   1.000
_cell.length_b   1.000
_cell.length_c   1.000
_cell.angle_alpha   90.00
_cell.angle_beta   90.00
_cell.angle_gamma   90.00
#
_symmetry.space_group_name_H-M   'P 1'
#
loop_
_entity.id
_entity.type
_entity.pdbx_description
1 polymer ?
#
loop_
_entity_poly.entity_id
_entity_poly.type
_entity_poly.pdbx_seq_one_letter_code
_entity_poly.pdbx_strand_id
1 'polypeptide(L)' 'MTVKVTLPDDQFDTYMRFGDTYLEHADGSLEVFRTGARSLSYGSTEWIGVEGDQRRSKVRLFRR' A
#
# COMPACT_ATOMS: atom_id res chain seq x y z
N MET A 1 4.42 -6.90 10.91
CA MET A 1 3.66 -7.29 9.71
C MET A 1 4.51 -6.97 8.48
N THR A 2 4.29 -7.66 7.37
CA THR A 2 4.93 -7.42 6.07
C THR A 2 3.89 -6.94 5.08
N VAL A 3 4.24 -6.01 4.18
CA VAL A 3 3.36 -5.62 3.07
C VAL A 3 3.71 -6.45 1.84
N LYS A 4 2.72 -7.03 1.18
CA LYS A 4 2.87 -7.81 -0.05
C LYS A 4 1.98 -7.20 -1.12
N VAL A 5 2.57 -6.73 -2.22
CA VAL A 5 1.85 -6.18 -3.37
C VAL A 5 1.83 -7.23 -4.47
N THR A 6 0.65 -7.51 -5.00
CA THR A 6 0.44 -8.39 -6.16
C THR A 6 0.41 -7.56 -7.42
N LEU A 7 1.26 -7.91 -8.39
CA LEU A 7 1.39 -7.27 -9.69
C LEU A 7 0.52 -8.01 -10.74
N PRO A 8 0.18 -7.38 -11.87
CA PRO A 8 -0.69 -7.97 -12.90
C PRO A 8 -0.22 -9.32 -13.48
N ASP A 9 1.08 -9.59 -13.43
CA ASP A 9 1.71 -10.82 -13.97
C ASP A 9 1.85 -11.93 -12.91
N ASP A 10 0.99 -11.95 -11.88
CA ASP A 10 1.09 -12.84 -10.70
C ASP A 10 2.43 -12.74 -9.94
N GLN A 11 3.20 -11.67 -10.19
CA GLN A 11 4.41 -11.37 -9.43
C GLN A 11 4.07 -10.68 -8.11
N PHE A 12 4.99 -10.77 -7.15
CA PHE A 12 4.79 -10.16 -5.84
C PHE A 12 6.01 -9.36 -5.38
N ASP A 13 5.79 -8.11 -5.02
CA ASP A 13 6.75 -7.32 -4.26
C ASP A 13 6.46 -7.47 -2.77
N THR A 14 7.46 -7.91 -2.01
CA THR A 14 7.31 -8.10 -0.56
C THR A 14 8.22 -7.16 0.22
N TYR A 15 7.62 -6.40 1.13
CA TYR A 15 8.27 -5.44 2.01
C TYR A 15 8.24 -5.99 3.44
N MET A 16 9.39 -6.51 3.86
CA MET A 16 9.50 -7.33 5.06
C MET A 16 9.88 -6.56 6.33
N ARG A 17 9.86 -5.22 6.32
CA ARG A 17 10.27 -4.46 7.52
C ARG A 17 9.09 -4.24 8.44
N PHE A 18 9.36 -4.39 9.74
CA PHE A 18 8.38 -4.07 10.76
C PHE A 18 8.00 -2.58 10.67
N GLY A 19 6.70 -2.30 10.61
CA GLY A 19 6.16 -0.95 10.46
C GLY A 19 5.97 -0.50 9.01
N ASP A 20 6.28 -1.35 8.02
CA ASP A 20 5.86 -1.10 6.64
C ASP A 20 4.33 -1.11 6.58
N THR A 21 3.77 -0.11 5.92
CA THR A 21 2.32 0.04 5.75
C THR A 21 1.99 0.45 4.33
N TYR A 22 0.75 0.29 3.90
CA TYR A 22 0.31 0.74 2.59
C TYR A 22 -0.90 1.67 2.66
N LEU A 23 -1.10 2.48 1.63
CA LEU A 23 -2.28 3.33 1.46
C LEU A 23 -2.79 3.18 0.02
N GLU A 24 -4.02 2.73 -0.09
CA GLU A 24 -4.76 2.77 -1.35
C GLU A 24 -5.37 4.18 -1.48
N HIS A 25 -5.05 4.84 -2.58
CA HIS A 25 -5.58 6.15 -2.91
C HIS A 25 -6.89 6.00 -3.69
N ALA A 26 -7.75 7.01 -3.60
CA ALA A 26 -9.06 7.00 -4.28
C ALA A 26 -8.96 7.05 -5.82
N ASP A 27 -7.81 7.44 -6.36
CA ASP A 27 -7.50 7.38 -7.79
C ASP A 27 -7.04 5.99 -8.27
N GLY A 28 -7.01 5.01 -7.36
CA GLY A 28 -6.57 3.64 -7.62
C GLY A 28 -5.07 3.43 -7.53
N SER A 29 -4.27 4.46 -7.24
CA SER A 29 -2.85 4.29 -6.96
C SER A 29 -2.61 3.67 -5.57
N LEU A 30 -1.48 3.00 -5.40
CA LEU A 30 -1.06 2.42 -4.13
C LEU A 30 0.26 3.04 -3.70
N GLU A 31 0.35 3.44 -2.44
CA GLU A 31 1.61 3.91 -1.84
C GLU A 31 2.01 3.01 -0.67
N VAL A 32 3.21 2.43 -0.76
CA VAL A 32 3.82 1.64 0.30
C VAL A 32 4.80 2.52 1.07
N PHE A 33 4.50 2.75 2.34
CA PHE A 33 5.37 3.44 3.29
C PHE A 33 6.30 2.45 3.95
N ARG A 34 7.59 2.55 3.61
CA ARG A 34 8.63 1.70 4.18
C ARG A 34 9.30 2.38 5.36
N THR A 35 9.42 1.67 6.48
CA THR A 35 10.10 2.19 7.66
C THR A 35 11.61 2.23 7.42
N GLY A 36 12.20 3.43 7.58
CA GLY A 36 13.63 3.66 7.38
C GLY A 36 14.08 3.65 5.91
N ALA A 37 13.14 3.76 4.97
CA ALA A 37 13.43 3.86 3.54
C ALA A 37 12.44 4.80 2.84
N ARG A 38 12.67 5.06 1.56
CA ARG A 38 11.75 5.85 0.73
C ARG A 38 10.45 5.08 0.50
N SER A 39 9.32 5.78 0.47
CA SER A 39 8.06 5.21 0.01
C SER A 39 8.14 4.80 -1.46
N LEU A 40 7.33 3.82 -1.84
CA LEU A 40 7.17 3.35 -3.21
C LEU A 40 5.72 3.55 -3.62
N SER A 41 5.53 3.99 -4.85
CA SER A 41 4.22 4.25 -5.43
C SER A 41 4.01 3.35 -6.63
N TYR A 42 2.80 2.82 -6.75
CA TYR A 42 2.32 2.05 -7.87
C TYR A 42 1.12 2.79 -8.48
N GLY A 43 1.14 2.98 -9.79
CA GLY A 43 -0.02 3.43 -10.56
C GLY A 43 -1.14 2.39 -10.54
N SER A 44 -2.35 2.79 -10.87
CA SER A 44 -3.55 1.94 -10.80
C SER A 44 -3.52 0.69 -11.68
N THR A 45 -2.61 0.62 -12.66
CA THR A 45 -2.39 -0.55 -13.52
C THR A 45 -1.15 -1.35 -13.14
N GLU A 46 -0.34 -0.88 -12.19
CA GLU A 46 0.92 -1.51 -11.79
C GLU A 46 0.73 -2.53 -10.66
N TRP A 47 -0.46 -2.60 -10.06
CA TRP A 47 -0.81 -3.56 -9.02
C TRP A 47 -2.26 -4.02 -9.16
N ILE A 48 -2.56 -5.20 -8.63
CA ILE A 48 -3.91 -5.80 -8.64
C ILE A 48 -4.40 -6.21 -7.25
N GLY A 49 -3.51 -6.26 -6.27
CA GLY A 49 -3.86 -6.56 -4.88
C GLY A 49 -2.75 -6.17 -3.92
N VAL A 50 -3.11 -5.96 -2.66
CA VAL A 50 -2.15 -5.70 -1.59
C VAL A 50 -2.62 -6.35 -0.29
N GLU A 51 -1.69 -6.95 0.44
CA GLU A 51 -1.89 -7.56 1.74
C GLU A 51 -0.93 -6.93 2.75
N GLY A 52 -1.37 -6.71 3.98
CA GLY A 52 -0.52 -6.21 5.08
C GLY A 52 -1.21 -5.15 5.93
N ASP A 53 -0.40 -4.31 6.57
CA ASP A 53 -0.92 -3.23 7.40
C ASP A 53 -1.32 -2.04 6.55
N GLN A 54 -2.63 -1.84 6.37
CA GLN A 54 -3.12 -0.61 5.77
C GLN A 54 -2.91 0.54 6.75
N ARG A 55 -2.23 1.59 6.29
CA ARG A 55 -2.15 2.87 6.99
C ARG A 55 -3.57 3.39 7.10
N ARG A 56 -4.12 3.36 8.31
CA ARG A 56 -5.43 3.95 8.61
C ARG A 56 -5.38 5.43 8.23
N SER A 57 -5.84 5.77 7.04
CA SER A 57 -6.18 7.14 6.72
C SER A 57 -7.23 7.52 7.75
N LYS A 58 -7.02 8.63 8.46
CA LYS A 58 -8.11 9.31 9.16
C LYS A 58 -9.06 9.77 8.07
N VAL A 59 -9.88 8.88 7.52
CA VAL A 59 -11.18 9.26 6.98
C VAL A 59 -11.91 9.77 8.22
N ARG A 60 -11.72 11.07 8.50
CA ARG A 60 -12.64 11.81 9.34
C ARG A 60 -13.94 11.74 8.57
N LEU A 61 -14.74 10.74 8.91
CA LEU A 61 -16.14 10.64 8.56
C LEU A 61 -16.84 11.81 9.24
N PHE A 62 -16.62 13.03 8.74
CA PHE A 62 -17.50 14.16 9.05
C PHE A 62 -18.79 13.92 8.28
N ARG A 63 -19.65 13.09 8.86
CA ARG A 63 -21.09 13.23 8.66
C ARG A 63 -21.49 14.56 9.30
N ARG A 64 -21.78 15.57 8.51
CA ARG A 64 -22.75 16.61 8.89
C ARG A 64 -23.44 17.15 7.65
#